data_AF-A0A5S3WZG9-F1
#
_entry.id   AF-A0A5S3WZG9-F1
#
_cell.length_a   1.000
_cell.length_b   1.000
_cell.length_c   1.000
_cell.angle_alpha   90.00
_cell.angle_beta   90.00
_cell.angle_gamma   90.00
#
_symmetry.space_group_name_H-M   'P 1'
#
loop_
_entity.id
_entity.type
_entity.pdbx_description
1 polymer ?
#
loop_
_entity_poly.entity_id
_entity_poly.type
_entity_poly.pdbx_seq_one_letter_code
_entity_poly.pdbx_strand_id
1 'polypeptide(L)'
;MKKLKALAIVAGTLFAGSAFAANLTCSVYVANGGFTSGNGTSSCSGVDFTNNNSARALFSIGNVSKSIKEIRWSGISCTGGIACNTRVRAFSSASASALILYKDGTWEKTNTATASYENEPGTPF
;
A
#
# COMPACT_ATOMS: atom_id res chain seq x y z
N MET A 1 -39.85 51.07 -0.44
CA MET A 1 -38.72 50.39 -1.10
C MET A 1 -38.16 49.34 -0.14
N LYS A 2 -38.24 48.05 -0.44
CA LYS A 2 -37.60 46.96 0.34
C LYS A 2 -37.23 45.84 -0.64
N LYS A 3 -35.99 45.83 -1.10
CA LYS A 3 -35.46 44.78 -1.99
C LYS A 3 -34.88 43.67 -1.10
N LEU A 4 -35.51 42.49 -1.11
CA LEU A 4 -34.94 41.28 -0.52
C LEU A 4 -33.61 40.99 -1.23
N LYS A 5 -32.51 40.99 -0.48
CA LYS A 5 -31.23 40.45 -0.96
C LYS A 5 -31.33 38.93 -0.92
N ALA A 6 -31.41 38.32 -2.10
CA ALA A 6 -31.29 36.88 -2.27
C ALA A 6 -29.90 36.43 -1.81
N LEU A 7 -29.86 35.56 -0.80
CA LEU A 7 -28.65 34.89 -0.33
C LEU A 7 -28.24 33.88 -1.41
N ALA A 8 -27.11 34.10 -2.07
CA ALA A 8 -26.53 33.15 -2.99
C ALA A 8 -26.14 31.88 -2.22
N ILE A 9 -26.76 30.76 -2.58
CA ILE A 9 -26.38 29.43 -2.10
C ILE A 9 -24.97 29.16 -2.62
N VAL A 10 -23.99 29.14 -1.72
CA VAL A 10 -22.67 28.59 -2.03
C VAL A 10 -22.89 27.11 -2.27
N ALA A 11 -22.91 26.72 -3.53
CA ALA A 11 -22.81 25.34 -3.95
C ALA A 11 -21.44 24.81 -3.52
N GLY A 12 -21.33 24.38 -2.27
CA GLY A 12 -20.21 23.59 -1.81
C GLY A 12 -20.21 22.32 -2.65
N THR A 13 -19.23 22.19 -3.53
CA THR A 13 -18.97 20.94 -4.24
C THR A 13 -18.74 19.88 -3.16
N LEU A 14 -19.77 19.06 -2.95
CA LEU A 14 -19.67 17.85 -2.16
C LEU A 14 -18.63 16.98 -2.88
N PHE A 15 -17.43 16.90 -2.33
CA PHE A 15 -16.50 15.85 -2.69
C PHE A 15 -17.15 14.55 -2.21
N ALA A 16 -17.94 13.92 -3.07
CA ALA A 16 -18.36 12.54 -2.90
C ALA A 16 -17.07 11.74 -2.70
N GLY A 17 -16.88 11.23 -1.49
CA GLY A 17 -15.71 10.44 -1.13
C GLY A 17 -15.62 9.27 -2.10
N SER A 18 -14.71 9.37 -3.07
CA SER A 18 -14.39 8.29 -3.97
C SER A 18 -13.87 7.15 -3.12
N ALA A 19 -14.57 6.01 -3.16
CA ALA A 19 -13.99 4.73 -2.78
C ALA A 19 -12.60 4.64 -3.44
N PHE A 20 -11.56 4.36 -2.65
CA PHE A 20 -10.20 4.25 -3.15
C PHE A 20 -10.16 3.21 -4.28
N ALA A 21 -9.94 3.66 -5.51
CA ALA A 21 -9.77 2.80 -6.67
C ALA A 21 -8.42 2.09 -6.60
N ALA A 22 -7.36 2.80 -6.17
CA ALA A 22 -6.03 2.25 -6.03
C ALA A 22 -5.90 1.42 -4.73
N ASN A 23 -5.66 0.12 -4.89
CA ASN A 23 -5.44 -0.80 -3.79
C ASN A 23 -3.96 -1.12 -3.64
N LEU A 24 -3.45 -1.04 -2.42
CA LEU A 24 -2.10 -1.47 -2.09
C LEU A 24 -2.13 -2.89 -1.50
N THR A 25 -1.39 -3.77 -2.15
CA THR A 25 -1.18 -5.17 -1.75
C THR A 25 0.27 -5.41 -1.38
N CYS A 26 0.54 -6.50 -0.68
CA CYS A 26 1.89 -6.95 -0.37
C CYS A 26 2.09 -8.43 -0.67
N SER A 27 3.34 -8.80 -0.93
CA SER A 27 3.78 -10.18 -1.11
C SER A 27 5.11 -10.39 -0.41
N VAL A 28 5.23 -11.43 0.41
CA VAL A 28 6.48 -11.87 1.02
C VAL A 28 7.05 -13.04 0.23
N TYR A 29 8.37 -13.02 0.04
CA TYR A 29 9.13 -14.09 -0.59
C TYR A 29 10.14 -14.62 0.42
N VAL A 30 9.90 -15.83 0.89
CA VAL A 30 10.73 -16.56 1.85
C VAL A 30 11.64 -17.57 1.16
N ALA A 31 12.66 -18.06 1.86
CA ALA A 31 13.59 -19.05 1.30
C ALA A 31 12.94 -20.44 1.11
N ASN A 32 13.57 -21.30 0.31
CA ASN A 32 13.03 -22.62 -0.06
C ASN A 32 12.63 -23.45 1.17
N GLY A 33 11.38 -23.94 1.17
CA GLY A 33 10.78 -24.69 2.27
C GLY A 33 9.95 -23.85 3.26
N GLY A 34 9.95 -22.52 3.11
CA GLY A 34 9.09 -21.64 3.88
C GLY A 34 7.66 -21.55 3.37
N PHE A 35 6.77 -21.02 4.22
CA PHE A 35 5.37 -20.79 3.93
C PHE A 35 5.08 -19.30 3.80
N THR A 36 4.18 -18.94 2.89
CA THR A 36 3.67 -17.58 2.75
C THR A 36 2.17 -17.58 2.84
N SER A 37 1.59 -16.59 3.50
CA SER A 37 0.14 -16.40 3.58
C SER A 37 -0.24 -14.99 3.19
N GLY A 38 -1.42 -14.81 2.61
CA GLY A 38 -1.98 -13.47 2.32
C GLY A 38 -1.25 -12.67 1.23
N ASN A 39 -0.35 -13.27 0.45
CA ASN A 39 0.27 -12.62 -0.70
C ASN A 39 -0.79 -12.12 -1.69
N GLY A 40 -0.62 -10.88 -2.17
CA GLY A 40 -1.61 -10.20 -3.03
C GLY A 40 -2.76 -9.55 -2.26
N THR A 41 -2.71 -9.50 -0.93
CA THR A 41 -3.68 -8.78 -0.09
C THR A 41 -3.01 -7.62 0.66
N SER A 42 -3.76 -6.89 1.48
CA SER A 42 -3.21 -5.85 2.35
C SER A 42 -2.45 -6.41 3.56
N SER A 43 -2.52 -7.72 3.82
CA SER A 43 -1.80 -8.35 4.93
C SER A 43 -1.17 -9.64 4.45
N CYS A 44 0.14 -9.65 4.34
CA CYS A 44 0.91 -10.81 3.91
C CYS A 44 1.93 -11.19 4.99
N SER A 45 2.18 -12.48 5.12
CA SER A 45 3.19 -12.99 6.04
C SER A 45 4.02 -14.07 5.37
N GLY A 46 5.25 -14.21 5.83
CA GLY A 46 6.11 -15.32 5.46
C GLY A 46 6.78 -15.91 6.68
N VAL A 47 6.97 -17.22 6.68
CA VAL A 47 7.84 -17.92 7.60
C VAL A 47 8.79 -18.81 6.82
N ASP A 48 10.06 -18.85 7.17
CA ASP A 48 10.95 -19.91 6.72
C ASP A 48 11.72 -20.55 7.86
N PHE A 49 12.29 -21.70 7.56
CA PHE A 49 13.08 -22.51 8.50
C PHE A 49 14.57 -22.32 8.23
N THR A 50 14.98 -21.06 8.03
CA THR A 50 16.38 -20.75 7.73
C THR A 50 16.95 -19.80 8.77
N ASN A 51 18.28 -19.68 8.80
CA ASN A 51 18.98 -18.68 9.61
C ASN A 51 18.96 -17.27 8.96
N ASN A 52 18.04 -17.02 8.03
CA ASN A 52 17.90 -15.71 7.40
C ASN A 52 17.24 -14.73 8.36
N ASN A 53 17.87 -13.58 8.56
CA ASN A 53 17.33 -12.50 9.38
C ASN A 53 16.50 -11.48 8.56
N SER A 54 16.12 -11.83 7.33
CA SER A 54 15.26 -10.99 6.50
C SER A 54 14.68 -11.76 5.32
N ALA A 55 13.43 -11.45 4.97
CA ALA A 55 12.81 -11.85 3.72
C ALA A 55 12.56 -10.64 2.81
N ARG A 56 12.40 -10.91 1.52
CA ARG A 56 12.03 -9.89 0.55
C ARG A 56 10.51 -9.67 0.62
N ALA A 57 10.08 -8.43 0.70
CA ALA A 57 8.68 -8.05 0.52
C ALA A 57 8.51 -7.13 -0.69
N LEU A 58 7.37 -7.26 -1.35
CA LEU A 58 6.97 -6.43 -2.48
C LEU A 58 5.62 -5.81 -2.17
N PHE A 59 5.57 -4.49 -2.08
CA PHE A 59 4.33 -3.73 -2.00
C PHE A 59 3.94 -3.28 -3.40
N SER A 60 2.70 -3.55 -3.83
CA SER A 60 2.24 -3.26 -5.19
C SER A 60 0.89 -2.54 -5.18
N ILE A 61 0.83 -1.43 -5.91
CA ILE A 61 -0.37 -0.65 -6.15
C ILE A 61 -1.07 -1.22 -7.39
N GLY A 62 -2.30 -1.69 -7.21
CA GLY A 62 -3.18 -2.19 -8.26
C GLY A 62 -4.47 -1.38 -8.38
N ASN A 63 -5.34 -1.77 -9.32
CA ASN A 63 -6.66 -1.17 -9.57
C ASN A 63 -6.64 0.35 -9.84
N VAL A 64 -5.53 0.85 -10.38
CA VAL A 64 -5.40 2.27 -10.71
C VAL A 64 -6.25 2.59 -11.94
N SER A 65 -7.25 3.45 -11.76
CA SER A 65 -8.22 3.82 -12.80
C SER A 65 -7.79 5.00 -13.68
N LYS A 66 -6.71 5.70 -13.30
CA LYS A 66 -6.25 6.93 -13.93
C LYS A 66 -4.75 6.91 -14.22
N SER A 67 -4.32 7.71 -15.19
CA SER A 67 -2.89 7.88 -15.48
C SER A 67 -2.15 8.55 -14.32
N ILE A 68 -1.16 7.86 -13.78
CA ILE A 68 -0.34 8.32 -12.66
C ILE A 68 0.66 9.39 -13.13
N LYS A 69 0.81 10.45 -12.34
CA LYS A 69 1.86 11.46 -12.48
C LYS A 69 2.97 11.23 -11.46
N GLU A 70 2.63 10.98 -10.20
CA GLU A 70 3.61 10.78 -9.12
C GLU A 70 3.06 9.81 -8.06
N ILE A 71 3.94 9.03 -7.43
CA ILE A 71 3.61 8.17 -6.29
C ILE A 71 4.55 8.52 -5.15
N ARG A 72 3.97 8.86 -4.00
CA ARG A 72 4.71 9.13 -2.76
C ARG A 72 4.45 8.00 -1.77
N TRP A 73 5.46 7.18 -1.58
CA TRP A 73 5.44 6.10 -0.60
C TRP A 73 5.60 6.63 0.82
N SER A 74 4.90 6.01 1.77
CA SER A 74 4.97 6.30 3.20
C SER A 74 5.10 5.00 3.99
N GLY A 75 5.90 5.02 5.07
CA GLY A 75 6.23 3.84 5.88
C GLY A 75 7.40 3.01 5.32
N ILE A 76 7.69 3.14 4.02
CA ILE A 76 8.85 2.54 3.36
C ILE A 76 9.46 3.54 2.37
N SER A 77 10.77 3.41 2.15
CA SER A 77 11.49 4.24 1.17
C SER A 77 11.53 3.53 -0.18
N CYS A 78 10.86 4.10 -1.18
CA CYS A 78 10.90 3.60 -2.55
C CYS A 78 10.93 4.71 -3.58
N THR A 79 11.65 4.45 -4.67
CA THR A 79 11.88 5.42 -5.73
C THR A 79 10.94 5.16 -6.89
N GLY A 80 9.77 5.80 -6.85
CA GLY A 80 8.80 5.80 -7.96
C GLY A 80 8.19 4.44 -8.28
N GLY A 81 7.23 4.44 -9.21
CA GLY A 81 6.56 3.23 -9.71
C GLY A 81 5.46 2.68 -8.80
N ILE A 82 4.68 1.75 -9.37
CA ILE A 82 3.55 1.08 -8.71
C ILE A 82 3.99 -0.08 -7.82
N ALA A 83 5.27 -0.45 -7.82
CA ALA A 83 5.80 -1.56 -7.05
C ALA A 83 7.02 -1.11 -6.26
N CYS A 84 7.09 -1.53 -5.01
CA CYS A 84 8.12 -1.15 -4.07
C CYS A 84 8.70 -2.40 -3.40
N ASN A 85 9.98 -2.67 -3.68
CA ASN A 85 10.68 -3.78 -3.07
C ASN A 85 11.35 -3.34 -1.77
N THR A 86 11.19 -4.12 -0.71
CA THR A 86 11.85 -3.87 0.57
C THR A 86 12.24 -5.19 1.24
N ARG A 87 12.93 -5.10 2.37
CA ARG A 87 13.20 -6.26 3.23
C ARG A 87 12.47 -6.11 4.55
N VAL A 88 11.84 -7.18 4.98
CA VAL A 88 11.24 -7.31 6.31
C VAL A 88 12.20 -8.13 7.15
N ARG A 89 12.56 -7.63 8.34
CA ARG A 89 13.41 -8.36 9.28
C ARG A 89 12.63 -9.49 9.92
N ALA A 90 13.32 -10.53 10.36
CA ALA A 90 12.67 -11.58 11.12
C ALA A 90 12.03 -11.02 12.40
N PHE A 91 10.88 -11.59 12.78
CA PHE A 91 10.06 -11.18 13.91
C PHE A 91 9.64 -9.70 13.86
N SER A 92 9.48 -9.16 12.65
CA SER A 92 9.09 -7.77 12.44
C SER A 92 8.09 -7.64 11.30
N SER A 93 7.50 -6.45 11.22
CA SER A 93 6.58 -6.07 10.15
C SER A 93 7.03 -4.78 9.48
N ALA A 94 6.85 -4.71 8.17
CA ALA A 94 6.93 -3.47 7.40
C ALA A 94 5.53 -3.09 6.95
N SER A 95 5.16 -1.82 7.11
CA SER A 95 3.89 -1.30 6.64
C SER A 95 4.10 -0.18 5.62
N ALA A 96 3.22 -0.14 4.63
CA ALA A 96 3.32 0.79 3.52
C ALA A 96 1.95 1.40 3.21
N SER A 97 1.96 2.67 2.79
CA SER A 97 0.84 3.32 2.11
C SER A 97 1.40 4.23 1.02
N ALA A 98 0.58 4.64 0.07
CA ALA A 98 0.99 5.54 -0.99
C ALA A 98 -0.01 6.68 -1.18
N LEU A 99 0.52 7.87 -1.47
CA LEU A 99 -0.26 8.99 -1.97
C LEU A 99 0.06 9.16 -3.46
N ILE A 100 -0.96 9.02 -4.30
CA ILE A 100 -0.88 9.03 -5.76
C ILE A 100 -1.38 10.38 -6.26
N LEU A 101 -0.56 11.08 -7.04
CA LEU A 101 -0.97 12.22 -7.85
C LEU A 101 -1.26 11.72 -9.26
N TYR A 102 -2.46 11.96 -9.75
CA TYR A 102 -2.84 11.67 -11.13
C TYR A 102 -2.51 12.83 -12.06
N LYS A 103 -2.43 12.54 -13.37
CA LYS A 103 -2.19 13.56 -14.40
C LYS A 103 -3.31 14.61 -14.50
N ASP A 104 -4.52 14.27 -14.06
CA ASP A 104 -5.65 15.20 -13.98
C ASP A 104 -5.59 16.14 -12.76
N GLY A 105 -4.55 16.03 -11.92
CA GLY A 105 -4.35 16.86 -10.72
C GLY A 105 -5.05 16.34 -9.47
N THR A 106 -5.80 15.23 -9.55
CA THR A 106 -6.45 14.63 -8.39
C THR A 106 -5.45 13.80 -7.56
N TRP A 107 -5.69 13.78 -6.25
CA TRP A 107 -4.90 13.02 -5.30
C TRP A 107 -5.72 11.87 -4.74
N GLU A 108 -5.09 10.71 -4.59
CA GLU A 108 -5.70 9.53 -3.98
C GLU A 108 -4.71 8.85 -3.05
N LYS A 109 -5.17 8.47 -1.85
CA LYS A 109 -4.35 7.74 -0.88
C LYS A 109 -4.76 6.27 -0.91
N THR A 110 -3.83 5.33 -1.00
CA THR A 110 -4.16 3.91 -0.92
C THR A 110 -4.51 3.49 0.50
N ASN A 111 -5.05 2.28 0.67
CA ASN A 111 -5.03 1.60 1.96
C ASN A 111 -3.58 1.39 2.45
N THR A 112 -3.45 1.00 3.72
CA THR A 112 -2.20 0.50 4.28
C THR A 112 -2.10 -1.00 3.99
N ALA A 113 -0.91 -1.45 3.59
CA ALA A 113 -0.57 -2.86 3.52
C ALA A 113 0.56 -3.17 4.51
N THR A 114 0.55 -4.37 5.09
CA THR A 114 1.55 -4.81 6.08
C THR A 114 2.09 -6.17 5.70
N ALA A 115 3.42 -6.26 5.63
CA ALA A 115 4.16 -7.48 5.41
C ALA A 115 4.89 -7.88 6.69
N SER A 116 4.67 -9.10 7.19
CA SER A 116 5.41 -9.66 8.32
C SER A 116 6.31 -10.82 7.89
N TYR A 117 7.39 -11.03 8.63
CA TYR A 117 8.29 -12.15 8.39
C TYR A 117 8.79 -12.75 9.70
N GLU A 118 8.73 -14.07 9.77
CA GLU A 118 9.24 -14.89 10.88
C GLU A 118 10.29 -15.86 10.35
N ASN A 119 11.27 -16.20 11.17
CA ASN A 119 12.24 -17.24 10.84
C ASN A 119 12.36 -18.20 12.02
N GLU A 120 12.17 -19.48 11.77
CA GLU A 120 12.26 -20.50 12.82
C GLU A 120 13.53 -21.34 12.63
N PRO A 121 14.30 -21.66 13.68
CA PRO A 121 15.41 -22.59 13.57
C PRO A 121 14.87 -24.00 13.34
N GLY A 122 15.07 -24.58 12.14
CA GLY A 122 14.67 -25.96 11.87
C GLY A 122 14.97 -26.41 10.45
N THR A 123 14.98 -27.72 10.20
CA THR A 123 14.97 -28.28 8.83
C THR A 123 13.52 -28.39 8.37
N PRO A 124 13.14 -27.91 7.16
CA PRO A 124 11.83 -28.22 6.60
C PRO A 124 11.80 -29.72 6.32
N PHE A 125 11.12 -30.47 7.19
CA PHE A 125 10.82 -31.92 7.14
C PHE A 125 11.91 -32.82 6.55
#